data_AF-A0A953MQ15-F1
#
_entry.id   AF-A0A953MQ15-F1
#
_cell.length_a   1.000
_cell.length_b   1.000
_cell.length_c   1.000
_cell.angle_alpha   90.00
_cell.angle_beta   90.00
_cell.angle_gamma   90.00
#
_symmetry.space_group_name_H-M   'P 1'
#
loop_
_entity.id
_entity.type
_entity.pdbx_description
1 polymer ?
#
loop_
_entity_poly.entity_id
_entity_poly.type
_entity_poly.pdbx_seq_one_letter_code
_entity_poly.pdbx_strand_id
1 'polypeptide(L)'
;MKNKREIFTWTLFDFANTSFSIIVVTFVYAIYFKKTVANNLPIGDLYWSIGTSTAMLVTALIAPILGAIADYSAGKKRFLLFFTLLCISATSLLYFVGPGQIFWGIFLFVIANIGFEAGLVFYDAFLPEITVPKNYGRVSGYGFAMGYLGSLATLALIFPLIQNDLIRITYP
;
A
#
# COMPACT_ATOMS: atom_id res chain seq x y z
N MET A 1 -15.98 -3.29 24.88
CA MET A 1 -15.55 -3.72 23.54
C MET A 1 -15.72 -5.22 23.46
N LYS A 2 -16.74 -5.70 22.73
CA LYS A 2 -17.12 -7.13 22.72
C LYS A 2 -16.13 -7.99 21.91
N ASN A 3 -15.40 -7.41 20.95
CA ASN A 3 -14.50 -8.13 20.05
C ASN A 3 -13.04 -7.60 20.08
N LYS A 4 -12.36 -7.71 21.22
CA LYS A 4 -10.94 -7.25 21.34
C LYS A 4 -9.99 -7.94 20.36
N ARG A 5 -10.22 -9.23 20.05
CA ARG A 5 -9.40 -9.99 19.09
C ARG A 5 -9.58 -9.49 17.66
N GLU A 6 -10.81 -9.22 17.24
CA GLU A 6 -11.08 -8.70 15.89
C GLU A 6 -10.51 -7.31 15.70
N ILE A 7 -10.65 -6.44 16.72
CA ILE A 7 -10.02 -5.12 16.71
C ILE A 7 -8.50 -5.26 16.57
N PHE A 8 -7.87 -6.17 17.32
CA PHE A 8 -6.43 -6.40 17.21
C PHE A 8 -6.02 -6.89 15.81
N THR A 9 -6.73 -7.87 15.25
CA THR A 9 -6.48 -8.36 13.89
C THR A 9 -6.68 -7.27 12.84
N TRP A 10 -7.70 -6.43 12.99
CA TRP A 10 -7.96 -5.29 12.13
C TRP A 10 -6.80 -4.29 12.21
N THR A 11 -6.37 -3.88 13.41
CA THR A 11 -5.22 -2.98 13.57
C THR A 11 -3.90 -3.55 13.07
N LEU A 12 -3.72 -4.88 13.10
CA LEU A 12 -2.53 -5.54 12.56
C LEU A 12 -2.49 -5.51 11.03
N PHE A 13 -3.66 -5.49 10.38
CA PHE A 13 -3.74 -5.27 8.94
C PHE A 13 -3.27 -3.87 8.58
N ASP A 14 -3.70 -2.84 9.34
CA ASP A 14 -3.24 -1.45 9.15
C ASP A 14 -1.72 -1.30 9.31
N PHE A 15 -1.15 -2.01 10.30
CA PHE A 15 0.29 -2.09 10.51
C PHE A 15 1.02 -2.56 9.24
N ALA A 16 0.57 -3.67 8.65
CA ALA A 16 1.20 -4.25 7.46
C ALA A 16 0.99 -3.38 6.21
N ASN A 17 -0.21 -2.80 6.06
CA ASN A 17 -0.53 -1.93 4.92
C ASN A 17 0.31 -0.65 4.93
N THR A 18 0.54 -0.07 6.10
CA THR A 18 1.34 1.16 6.20
C THR A 18 2.81 0.92 5.78
N SER A 19 3.36 -0.27 6.04
CA SER A 19 4.69 -0.66 5.55
C SER A 19 4.78 -0.58 4.02
N PHE A 20 3.77 -1.05 3.29
CA PHE A 20 3.72 -0.95 1.83
C PHE A 20 3.73 0.51 1.36
N SER A 21 2.88 1.37 1.95
CA SER A 21 2.80 2.78 1.58
C SER A 21 4.15 3.51 1.76
N ILE A 22 4.87 3.23 2.85
CA ILE A 22 6.19 3.85 3.06
C ILE A 22 7.24 3.31 2.10
N ILE A 23 7.36 1.99 1.96
CA ILE A 23 8.43 1.38 1.15
C ILE A 23 8.19 1.65 -0.34
N VAL A 24 6.99 1.34 -0.83
CA VAL A 24 6.70 1.29 -2.27
C VAL A 24 6.22 2.64 -2.78
N VAL A 25 5.33 3.30 -2.06
CA VAL A 25 4.74 4.57 -2.53
C VAL A 25 5.66 5.76 -2.22
N THR A 26 6.25 5.81 -1.02
CA THR A 26 6.87 7.04 -0.52
C THR A 26 8.39 7.10 -0.69
N PHE A 27 9.13 6.08 -0.24
CA PHE A 27 10.59 6.17 -0.09
C PHE A 27 11.36 5.26 -1.05
N VAL A 28 11.35 3.96 -0.82
CA VAL A 28 12.36 3.05 -1.39
C VAL A 28 12.17 2.90 -2.88
N TYR A 29 10.97 2.50 -3.32
CA TYR A 29 10.73 2.25 -4.74
C TYR A 29 10.67 3.55 -5.55
N ALA A 30 10.17 4.64 -4.97
CA ALA A 30 10.20 5.97 -5.60
C ALA A 30 11.64 6.43 -5.90
N ILE A 31 12.58 6.22 -4.96
CA ILE A 31 14.00 6.52 -5.17
C ILE A 31 14.62 5.56 -6.19
N TYR A 32 14.34 4.27 -6.08
CA TYR A 32 14.83 3.24 -7.01
C TYR A 32 14.39 3.52 -8.46
N PHE A 33 13.12 3.85 -8.66
CA PHE A 33 12.57 4.16 -9.97
C PHE A 33 13.30 5.35 -10.59
N LYS A 34 13.54 6.41 -9.83
CA LYS A 34 14.23 7.62 -10.33
C LYS A 34 15.71 7.38 -10.63
N LYS A 35 16.41 6.71 -9.73
CA LYS A 35 17.85 6.50 -9.86
C LYS A 35 18.22 5.41 -10.87
N THR A 36 17.52 4.28 -10.82
CA THR A 36 17.88 3.06 -11.56
C THR A 36 17.03 2.90 -12.80
N VAL A 37 15.69 2.94 -12.67
CA VAL A 37 14.79 2.64 -13.80
C VAL A 37 14.80 3.79 -14.82
N ALA A 38 14.78 5.03 -14.34
CA ALA A 38 14.84 6.25 -15.14
C ALA A 38 16.27 6.77 -15.38
N ASN A 39 17.32 6.03 -14.98
CA ASN A 39 18.73 6.38 -15.20
C ASN A 39 19.11 7.83 -14.78
N ASN A 40 18.58 8.33 -13.66
CA ASN A 40 18.78 9.72 -13.20
C ASN A 40 18.36 10.81 -14.22
N LEU A 41 17.46 10.49 -15.15
CA LEU A 41 16.92 11.50 -16.05
C LEU A 41 16.08 12.51 -15.24
N PRO A 42 16.16 13.83 -15.54
CA PRO A 42 15.31 14.85 -14.91
C PRO A 42 13.81 14.58 -15.09
N ILE A 43 13.45 13.81 -16.12
CA ILE A 43 12.08 13.43 -16.46
C ILE A 43 11.57 12.27 -15.56
N GLY A 44 12.45 11.63 -14.77
CA GLY A 44 12.09 10.54 -13.85
C GLY A 44 11.02 10.92 -12.83
N ASP A 45 11.08 12.13 -12.27
CA ASP A 45 10.04 12.66 -11.36
C ASP A 45 8.70 12.86 -12.07
N LEU A 46 8.72 13.28 -13.33
CA LEU A 46 7.51 13.45 -14.14
C LEU A 46 6.86 12.10 -14.42
N TYR A 47 7.62 11.09 -14.82
CA TYR A 47 7.11 9.73 -15.05
C TYR A 47 6.55 9.10 -13.78
N TRP A 48 7.25 9.25 -12.65
CA TRP A 48 6.75 8.79 -11.35
C TRP A 48 5.44 9.47 -10.97
N SER A 49 5.37 10.79 -11.15
CA SER A 49 4.17 11.59 -10.85
C SER A 49 2.98 11.25 -11.75
N ILE A 50 3.23 10.93 -13.02
CA ILE A 50 2.19 10.42 -13.93
C ILE A 50 1.69 9.06 -13.45
N GLY A 51 2.60 8.17 -13.03
CA GLY A 51 2.24 6.86 -12.50
C GLY A 51 1.37 6.95 -11.25
N THR A 52 1.77 7.74 -10.26
CA THR A 52 0.99 7.96 -9.04
C THR A 52 -0.36 8.63 -9.34
N SER A 53 -0.39 9.65 -10.19
CA SER A 53 -1.63 10.33 -10.57
C SER A 53 -2.59 9.39 -11.31
N THR A 54 -2.08 8.54 -12.19
CA THR A 54 -2.88 7.55 -12.92
C THR A 54 -3.47 6.52 -11.96
N ALA A 55 -2.66 5.99 -11.04
CA ALA A 55 -3.13 5.05 -10.02
C ALA A 55 -4.25 5.68 -9.18
N MET A 56 -4.04 6.90 -8.67
CA MET A 56 -5.02 7.63 -7.87
C MET A 56 -6.32 7.93 -8.65
N LEU A 57 -6.21 8.33 -9.92
CA LEU A 57 -7.38 8.59 -10.76
C LEU A 57 -8.21 7.32 -10.98
N VAL A 58 -7.54 6.22 -11.33
CA VAL A 58 -8.19 4.92 -11.53
C VAL A 58 -8.86 4.44 -10.22
N THR A 59 -8.15 4.52 -9.11
CA THR A 59 -8.69 4.22 -7.78
C THR A 59 -9.90 5.08 -7.47
N ALA A 60 -9.85 6.39 -7.70
CA ALA A 60 -10.96 7.31 -7.43
C ALA A 60 -12.21 6.97 -8.24
N LEU A 61 -12.06 6.54 -9.50
CA LEU A 61 -13.18 6.10 -10.33
C LEU A 61 -13.78 4.77 -9.87
N ILE A 62 -12.94 3.85 -9.39
CA ILE A 62 -13.34 2.50 -8.99
C ILE A 62 -13.87 2.47 -7.54
N ALA A 63 -13.41 3.37 -6.67
CA ALA A 63 -13.74 3.40 -5.24
C ALA A 63 -15.26 3.43 -4.93
N PRO A 64 -16.11 4.24 -5.62
CA PRO A 64 -17.56 4.22 -5.38
C PRO A 64 -18.19 2.86 -5.71
N ILE A 65 -17.70 2.21 -6.77
CA ILE A 65 -18.18 0.89 -7.21
C ILE A 65 -17.77 -0.17 -6.20
N LEU A 66 -16.51 -0.15 -5.75
CA LEU A 66 -16.03 -1.08 -4.73
C LEU A 66 -16.70 -0.86 -3.38
N GLY A 67 -16.97 0.40 -3.00
CA GLY A 67 -17.71 0.74 -1.79
C GLY A 67 -19.13 0.18 -1.82
N ALA A 68 -19.85 0.38 -2.93
CA ALA A 68 -21.16 -0.23 -3.10
C ALA A 68 -21.10 -1.77 -3.06
N ILE A 69 -20.10 -2.39 -3.70
CA ILE A 69 -19.91 -3.84 -3.61
C ILE A 69 -19.61 -4.26 -2.16
N ALA A 70 -18.81 -3.50 -1.42
CA ALA A 70 -18.52 -3.79 -0.03
C ALA A 70 -19.81 -3.74 0.80
N ASP A 71 -20.63 -2.70 0.64
CA ASP A 71 -21.85 -2.53 1.42
C ASP A 71 -22.90 -3.64 1.16
N TYR A 72 -23.03 -4.10 -0.08
CA TYR A 72 -24.05 -5.10 -0.45
C TYR A 72 -23.55 -6.56 -0.47
N SER A 73 -22.24 -6.79 -0.50
CA SER A 73 -21.68 -8.15 -0.62
C SER A 73 -21.39 -8.77 0.74
N ALA A 74 -21.93 -9.98 0.97
CA ALA A 74 -21.49 -10.85 2.07
C ALA A 74 -20.05 -11.40 1.88
N GLY A 75 -19.42 -11.10 0.74
CA GLY A 75 -18.10 -11.59 0.33
C GLY A 75 -16.92 -10.65 0.60
N LYS A 76 -17.07 -9.57 1.39
CA LYS A 76 -16.02 -8.56 1.67
C LYS A 76 -14.62 -9.16 1.90
N LYS A 77 -14.55 -10.26 2.66
CA LYS A 77 -13.28 -10.93 3.01
C LYS A 77 -12.58 -11.53 1.79
N ARG A 78 -13.34 -12.06 0.82
CA ARG A 78 -12.78 -12.62 -0.43
C ARG A 78 -12.24 -11.51 -1.33
N PHE A 79 -12.94 -10.39 -1.41
CA PHE A 79 -12.48 -9.22 -2.15
C PHE A 79 -11.22 -8.61 -1.51
N LEU A 80 -11.21 -8.45 -0.19
CA LEU A 80 -10.03 -8.02 0.55
C LEU A 80 -8.82 -8.92 0.22
N LEU A 81 -8.98 -10.24 0.33
CA LEU A 81 -7.93 -11.19 -0.01
C LEU A 81 -7.47 -11.08 -1.47
N PHE A 82 -8.40 -10.94 -2.42
CA PHE A 82 -8.07 -10.79 -3.83
C PHE A 82 -7.22 -9.53 -4.08
N PHE A 83 -7.62 -8.38 -3.56
CA PHE A 83 -6.88 -7.13 -3.74
C PHE A 83 -5.54 -7.13 -2.99
N THR A 84 -5.48 -7.74 -1.81
CA THR A 84 -4.20 -7.95 -1.10
C THR A 84 -3.27 -8.84 -1.92
N LEU A 85 -3.75 -9.95 -2.51
CA LEU A 85 -2.93 -10.82 -3.37
C LEU A 85 -2.52 -10.11 -4.66
N LEU A 86 -3.38 -9.27 -5.23
CA LEU A 86 -3.05 -8.42 -6.38
C LEU A 86 -1.90 -7.46 -6.04
N CYS A 87 -1.99 -6.79 -4.89
CA CYS A 87 -0.93 -5.92 -4.39
C CYS A 87 0.38 -6.68 -4.17
N ILE A 88 0.35 -7.82 -3.48
CA ILE A 88 1.53 -8.64 -3.19
C ILE A 88 2.17 -9.15 -4.48
N SER A 89 1.37 -9.68 -5.42
CA SER A 89 1.89 -10.21 -6.68
C SER A 89 2.50 -9.12 -7.55
N ALA A 90 1.83 -7.97 -7.70
CA ALA A 90 2.36 -6.84 -8.44
C ALA A 90 3.64 -6.27 -7.79
N THR A 91 3.67 -6.16 -6.47
CA THR A 91 4.87 -5.71 -5.72
C THR A 91 6.03 -6.70 -5.87
N SER A 92 5.74 -8.00 -5.85
CA SER A 92 6.76 -9.04 -6.07
C SER A 92 7.32 -8.97 -7.49
N LEU A 93 6.48 -8.63 -8.48
CA LEU A 93 6.92 -8.44 -9.86
C LEU A 93 7.77 -7.18 -10.06
N LEU A 94 7.63 -6.15 -9.20
CA LEU A 94 8.51 -4.97 -9.23
C LEU A 94 9.98 -5.34 -9.05
N TYR A 95 10.28 -6.48 -8.41
CA TYR A 95 11.63 -7.00 -8.27
C TYR A 95 12.34 -7.23 -9.61
N PHE A 96 11.60 -7.57 -10.67
CA PHE A 96 12.18 -7.85 -12.00
C PHE A 96 12.35 -6.60 -12.87
N VAL A 97 11.94 -5.43 -12.39
CA VAL A 97 12.00 -4.18 -13.17
C VAL A 97 13.43 -3.67 -13.16
N GLY A 98 14.09 -3.70 -14.31
CA GLY A 98 15.48 -3.25 -14.49
C GLY A 98 15.63 -1.85 -15.09
N PRO A 99 16.89 -1.43 -15.35
CA PRO A 99 17.20 -0.13 -15.96
C PRO A 99 16.52 0.03 -17.33
N GLY A 100 15.91 1.18 -17.58
CA GLY A 100 15.23 1.50 -18.85
C GLY A 100 13.82 0.93 -18.99
N GLN A 101 13.35 0.08 -18.08
CA GLN A 101 12.00 -0.49 -18.11
C GLN A 101 10.94 0.42 -17.46
N ILE A 102 10.93 1.70 -17.84
CA ILE A 102 10.09 2.76 -17.24
C ILE A 102 8.59 2.40 -17.31
N PHE A 103 8.11 1.98 -18.48
CA PHE A 103 6.70 1.63 -18.68
C PHE A 103 6.26 0.47 -17.76
N TRP A 104 7.06 -0.60 -17.70
CA TRP A 104 6.77 -1.77 -16.86
C TRP A 104 6.80 -1.43 -15.37
N GLY A 105 7.76 -0.61 -14.93
CA GLY A 105 7.84 -0.14 -13.54
C GLY A 105 6.60 0.65 -13.12
N ILE A 106 6.15 1.60 -13.95
CA ILE A 106 4.94 2.38 -13.69
C ILE A 106 3.70 1.48 -13.73
N PHE A 107 3.58 0.61 -14.74
CA PHE A 107 2.41 -0.25 -14.91
C PHE A 107 2.22 -1.18 -13.71
N LEU A 108 3.27 -1.86 -13.28
CA LEU A 108 3.23 -2.73 -12.09
C LEU A 108 2.97 -1.93 -10.81
N PHE A 109 3.58 -0.74 -10.68
CA PHE A 109 3.33 0.14 -9.54
C PHE A 109 1.86 0.57 -9.47
N VAL A 110 1.26 0.96 -10.60
CA VAL A 110 -0.16 1.33 -10.70
C VAL A 110 -1.04 0.17 -10.25
N ILE A 111 -0.79 -1.05 -10.73
CA ILE A 111 -1.55 -2.24 -10.31
C ILE A 111 -1.39 -2.50 -8.81
N ALA A 112 -0.17 -2.44 -8.28
CA ALA A 112 0.10 -2.64 -6.87
C ALA A 112 -0.64 -1.60 -6.01
N ASN A 113 -0.60 -0.34 -6.41
CA ASN A 113 -1.24 0.76 -5.71
C ASN A 113 -2.78 0.69 -5.78
N ILE A 114 -3.36 0.31 -6.94
CA ILE A 114 -4.80 0.03 -7.04
C ILE A 114 -5.18 -1.12 -6.11
N GLY A 115 -4.40 -2.21 -6.07
CA GLY A 115 -4.65 -3.34 -5.16
C GLY A 115 -4.61 -2.93 -3.69
N PHE A 116 -3.67 -2.07 -3.32
CA PHE A 116 -3.56 -1.50 -1.98
C PHE A 116 -4.79 -0.65 -1.62
N GLU A 117 -5.14 0.33 -2.44
CA GLU A 117 -6.26 1.25 -2.20
C GLU A 117 -7.63 0.54 -2.23
N ALA A 118 -7.85 -0.33 -3.22
CA ALA A 118 -9.06 -1.14 -3.30
C ALA A 118 -9.19 -2.07 -2.08
N GLY A 119 -8.07 -2.64 -1.61
CA GLY A 119 -8.04 -3.43 -0.37
C GLY A 119 -8.45 -2.60 0.84
N LEU A 120 -8.00 -1.35 0.94
CA LEU A 120 -8.39 -0.43 2.02
C LEU A 120 -9.90 -0.16 2.04
N VAL A 121 -10.55 0.00 0.88
CA VAL A 121 -12.01 0.19 0.79
C VAL A 121 -12.77 -0.97 1.46
N PHE A 122 -12.36 -2.23 1.20
CA PHE A 122 -12.99 -3.39 1.85
C PHE A 122 -12.61 -3.52 3.32
N TYR A 123 -11.38 -3.15 3.69
CA TYR A 123 -10.90 -3.16 5.06
C TYR A 123 -11.68 -2.19 5.95
N ASP A 124 -11.93 -0.97 5.48
CA ASP A 124 -12.71 0.04 6.20
C ASP A 124 -14.19 -0.37 6.34
N ALA A 125 -14.73 -1.09 5.36
CA ALA A 125 -16.08 -1.63 5.41
C ALA A 125 -16.32 -2.69 6.51
N PHE A 126 -15.24 -3.19 7.16
CA PHE A 126 -15.33 -4.06 8.34
C PHE A 126 -15.43 -3.28 9.66
N LEU A 127 -15.07 -1.99 9.68
CA LEU A 127 -15.07 -1.19 10.91
C LEU A 127 -16.46 -1.15 11.58
N PRO A 128 -17.59 -0.98 10.84
CA PRO A 128 -18.94 -1.04 11.41
C PRO A 128 -19.34 -2.41 11.98
N GLU A 129 -18.68 -3.50 11.54
CA GLU A 129 -18.99 -4.86 11.98
C GLU A 129 -18.25 -5.23 13.28
N ILE A 130 -17.03 -4.71 13.46
CA ILE A 130 -16.17 -5.05 14.62
C ILE A 130 -16.41 -4.16 15.85
N THR A 131 -17.09 -3.02 15.68
CA THR A 131 -17.31 -2.05 16.77
C THR A 131 -18.65 -1.33 16.63
N VAL A 132 -19.04 -0.58 17.68
CA VAL A 132 -20.28 0.21 17.70
C VAL A 132 -20.01 1.66 17.33
N PRO A 133 -21.00 2.42 16.81
CA PRO A 133 -20.81 3.80 16.33
C PRO A 133 -20.11 4.72 17.34
N LYS A 134 -20.42 4.58 18.64
CA LYS A 134 -19.78 5.34 19.73
C LYS A 134 -18.25 5.15 19.82
N ASN A 135 -17.73 4.05 19.28
CA ASN A 135 -16.33 3.66 19.37
C ASN A 135 -15.58 3.72 18.03
N TYR A 136 -16.22 4.13 16.92
CA TYR A 136 -15.57 4.19 15.60
C TYR A 136 -14.28 5.02 15.62
N GLY A 137 -14.34 6.25 16.15
CA GLY A 137 -13.16 7.12 16.23
C GLY A 137 -12.03 6.55 17.11
N ARG A 138 -12.36 5.84 18.20
CA ARG A 138 -11.35 5.21 19.06
C ARG A 138 -10.67 4.02 18.39
N VAL A 139 -11.45 3.15 17.75
CA VAL A 139 -10.93 1.94 17.08
C VAL A 139 -10.13 2.32 15.84
N SER A 140 -10.65 3.24 15.02
CA SER A 140 -9.92 3.80 13.89
C SER A 140 -8.62 4.49 14.35
N GLY A 141 -8.66 5.27 15.43
CA GLY A 141 -7.45 5.88 16.01
C GLY A 141 -6.41 4.86 16.48
N TYR A 142 -6.83 3.71 17.02
CA TYR A 142 -5.90 2.61 17.34
C TYR A 142 -5.32 1.95 16.09
N GLY A 143 -6.12 1.78 15.03
CA GLY A 143 -5.63 1.35 13.73
C GLY A 143 -4.53 2.28 13.24
N PHE A 144 -4.86 3.55 13.10
CA PHE A 144 -3.94 4.57 12.61
C PHE A 144 -2.65 4.69 13.43
N ALA A 145 -2.75 4.64 14.76
CA ALA A 145 -1.57 4.61 15.63
C ALA A 145 -0.71 3.35 15.41
N MET A 146 -1.33 2.20 15.21
CA MET A 146 -0.64 0.95 14.90
C MET A 146 -0.03 0.99 13.49
N GLY A 147 -0.69 1.59 12.52
CA GLY A 147 -0.16 1.88 11.18
C GLY A 147 1.14 2.67 11.25
N TYR A 148 1.16 3.79 11.98
CA TYR A 148 2.39 4.57 12.21
C TYR A 148 3.48 3.80 12.94
N LEU A 149 3.13 2.96 13.92
CA LEU A 149 4.11 2.08 14.54
C LEU A 149 4.74 1.10 13.53
N GLY A 150 3.95 0.56 12.60
CA GLY A 150 4.45 -0.29 11.51
C GLY A 150 5.34 0.48 10.56
N SER A 151 4.94 1.68 10.23
CA SER A 151 5.70 2.65 9.43
C SER A 151 7.09 2.93 10.05
N LEU A 152 7.13 3.26 11.35
CA LEU A 152 8.35 3.53 12.09
C LEU A 152 9.21 2.28 12.27
N ALA A 153 8.61 1.13 12.57
CA ALA A 153 9.33 -0.13 12.69
C ALA A 153 9.99 -0.53 11.36
N THR A 154 9.27 -0.34 10.26
CA THR A 154 9.76 -0.61 8.90
C THR A 154 10.94 0.30 8.57
N LEU A 155 10.82 1.61 8.83
CA LEU A 155 11.93 2.55 8.64
C LEU A 155 13.10 2.24 9.56
N ALA A 156 12.87 1.94 10.83
CA ALA A 156 13.92 1.60 11.79
C ALA A 156 14.69 0.33 11.41
N LEU A 157 14.04 -0.62 10.74
CA LEU A 157 14.70 -1.80 10.19
C LEU A 157 15.46 -1.48 8.91
N ILE A 158 14.88 -0.71 7.99
CA ILE A 158 15.47 -0.46 6.68
C ILE A 158 16.59 0.59 6.72
N PHE A 159 16.44 1.65 7.52
CA PHE A 159 17.39 2.76 7.63
C PHE A 159 18.83 2.32 7.94
N PRO A 160 19.10 1.48 8.95
CA PRO A 160 20.47 0.99 9.20
C PRO A 160 20.98 0.09 8.08
N LEU A 161 20.13 -0.65 7.36
CA LEU A 161 20.56 -1.42 6.20
C LEU A 161 20.92 -0.55 4.99
N ILE A 162 20.22 0.57 4.80
CA ILE A 162 20.57 1.58 3.79
C ILE A 162 21.87 2.29 4.18
N GLN A 163 22.02 2.70 5.44
CA GLN A 163 23.17 3.46 5.91
C GLN A 163 24.48 2.65 5.89
N ASN A 164 24.41 1.33 6.06
CA ASN A 164 25.55 0.43 6.01
C ASN A 164 25.85 -0.12 4.60
N ASP A 165 25.20 0.39 3.54
CA ASP A 165 25.32 -0.12 2.15
C ASP A 165 25.02 -1.64 1.98
N LEU A 166 24.38 -2.26 2.98
CA LEU A 166 24.02 -3.69 2.98
C LEU A 166 22.82 -3.97 2.08
N ILE A 167 21.94 -2.98 1.88
CA ILE A 167 20.98 -2.92 0.78
C ILE A 167 21.46 -1.85 -0.16
N ARG A 168 22.00 -2.23 -1.32
CA ARG A 168 22.23 -1.26 -2.38
C ARG A 168 20.87 -0.69 -2.79
N ILE A 169 20.71 0.63 -2.69
CA ILE A 169 19.57 1.37 -3.29
C ILE A 169 19.54 1.15 -4.82
N THR A 170 20.63 0.60 -5.36
CA THR A 170 20.84 0.14 -6.73
C THR A 170 21.28 -1.33 -6.67
N TYR A 171 20.35 -2.29 -6.64
CA TYR A 171 20.71 -3.68 -6.99
C TYR A 171 21.31 -3.70 -8.42
N PRO A 172 22.25 -4.63 -8.71
CA PRO A 172 23.09 -4.57 -9.92
C PRO A 172 22.29 -4.45 -11.22
#